data_AF-A0A5B0NQ80-F1
#
_entry.id   AF-A0A5B0NQ80-F1
#
_cell.length_a   1.000
_cell.length_b   1.000
_cell.length_c   1.000
_cell.angle_alpha   90.00
_cell.angle_beta   90.00
_cell.angle_gamma   90.00
#
_symmetry.space_group_name_H-M   'P 1'
#
loop_
_entity.id
_entity.type
_entity.pdbx_description
1 polymer ?
#
loop_
_entity_poly.entity_id
_entity_poly.type
_entity_poly.pdbx_seq_one_letter_code
_entity_poly.pdbx_strand_id
1 'polypeptide(L)'
;MGRATQDFEATFPPYDFSGFTGYRRLERSRKDAVVDDLMRYLDTDTICFQESKPRVLAEMQKTHWAPLLVWLQEAYGIHLRVHEDSIVYSKQSPETHSKLRALVAQFDPLKLA
;
A
#
# COMPACT_ATOMS: atom_id res chain seq x y z
N MET A 1 10.03 24.63 60.17
CA MET A 1 10.59 25.34 59.00
C MET A 1 11.81 24.57 58.51
N GLY A 2 11.84 24.11 57.26
CA GLY A 2 13.05 23.54 56.63
C GLY A 2 13.01 22.03 56.42
N ARG A 3 12.89 21.61 55.16
CA ARG A 3 12.63 20.24 54.66
C ARG A 3 13.79 19.28 54.90
N ALA A 4 13.49 18.08 55.37
CA ALA A 4 14.34 16.91 55.16
C ALA A 4 14.21 16.45 53.71
N THR A 5 15.33 16.35 53.00
CA THR A 5 15.43 15.74 51.68
C THR A 5 15.27 14.23 51.84
N GLN A 6 14.09 13.70 51.53
CA GLN A 6 13.91 12.26 51.36
C GLN A 6 14.45 11.86 50.00
N ASP A 7 15.47 11.02 50.03
CA ASP A 7 16.05 10.35 48.87
C ASP A 7 14.97 9.46 48.23
N PHE A 8 14.49 9.89 47.06
CA PHE A 8 13.57 9.10 46.25
C PHE A 8 14.41 8.09 45.45
N GLU A 9 14.89 7.06 46.14
CA GLU A 9 15.50 5.90 45.51
C GLU A 9 14.39 5.08 44.86
N ALA A 10 13.92 5.59 43.71
CA ALA A 10 13.09 4.84 42.80
C ALA A 10 13.92 3.66 42.32
N THR A 11 13.70 2.50 42.94
CA THR A 11 14.10 1.21 42.40
C THR A 11 13.33 1.01 41.12
N PHE A 12 13.84 1.57 40.03
CA PHE A 12 13.37 1.27 38.69
C PHE A 12 13.72 -0.22 38.44
N PRO A 13 12.73 -1.09 38.17
CA PRO A 13 13.04 -2.45 37.73
C PRO A 13 13.91 -2.37 36.46
N PRO A 14 14.84 -3.31 36.24
CA PRO A 14 15.72 -3.27 35.09
C PRO A 14 14.84 -3.25 33.84
N TYR A 15 14.96 -2.19 33.06
CA TYR A 15 14.23 -2.00 31.80
C TYR A 15 14.34 -3.26 30.95
N ASP A 16 13.27 -4.05 30.91
CA ASP A 16 13.16 -5.13 29.94
C ASP A 16 12.86 -4.51 28.57
N PHE A 17 13.90 -4.39 27.76
CA PHE A 17 13.82 -3.94 26.37
C PHE A 17 13.05 -4.90 25.46
N SER A 18 12.54 -6.03 25.96
CA SER A 18 11.70 -6.98 25.21
C SER A 18 10.41 -6.35 24.65
N GLY A 19 9.95 -5.23 25.22
CA GLY A 19 8.85 -4.42 24.67
C GLY A 19 9.12 -3.86 23.27
N PHE A 20 10.39 -3.63 22.92
CA PHE A 20 10.77 -3.10 21.59
C PHE A 20 10.63 -4.16 20.48
N THR A 21 10.85 -5.43 20.82
CA THR A 21 10.60 -6.56 19.91
C THR A 21 9.11 -6.75 19.60
N GLY A 22 8.24 -6.47 20.58
CA GLY A 22 6.78 -6.49 20.40
C GLY A 22 6.31 -5.44 19.39
N TYR A 23 6.84 -4.22 19.49
CA TYR A 23 6.51 -3.12 18.58
C TYR A 23 6.88 -3.44 17.12
N ARG A 24 8.08 -3.97 16.89
CA ARG A 24 8.54 -4.38 15.54
C ARG A 24 7.68 -5.48 14.92
N ARG A 25 7.05 -6.35 15.73
CA ARG A 25 6.15 -7.42 15.25
C ARG A 25 4.78 -6.87 14.82
N LEU A 26 4.23 -5.92 15.58
CA LEU A 26 2.98 -5.24 15.22
C LEU A 26 3.11 -4.42 13.94
N GLU A 27 4.22 -3.69 13.77
CA GLU A 27 4.52 -2.94 12.54
C GLU A 27 4.56 -3.84 11.30
N ARG A 28 5.15 -5.04 11.43
CA ARG A 28 5.26 -5.99 10.32
C ARG A 28 3.88 -6.54 9.92
N SER A 29 3.07 -6.93 10.91
CA SER A 29 1.69 -7.39 10.66
C SER A 29 0.79 -6.31 10.08
N ARG A 30 0.98 -5.04 10.48
CA ARG A 30 0.22 -3.91 9.92
C ARG A 30 0.59 -3.63 8.48
N LYS A 31 1.87 -3.67 8.15
CA LYS A 31 2.32 -3.55 6.74
C LYS A 31 1.70 -4.63 5.87
N ASP A 32 1.77 -5.89 6.29
CA ASP A 32 1.25 -6.99 5.48
C ASP A 32 -0.25 -6.82 5.21
N ALA A 33 -1.02 -6.36 6.21
CA ALA A 33 -2.43 -6.02 6.03
C ALA A 33 -2.65 -4.85 5.05
N VAL A 34 -1.85 -3.78 5.14
CA VAL A 34 -1.93 -2.65 4.19
C VAL A 34 -1.57 -3.10 2.77
N VAL A 35 -0.56 -3.96 2.60
CA VAL A 35 -0.21 -4.50 1.29
C VAL A 35 -1.35 -5.34 0.72
N ASP A 36 -1.98 -6.19 1.52
CA ASP A 36 -3.15 -6.97 1.08
C ASP A 36 -4.31 -6.06 0.65
N ASP A 37 -4.54 -4.97 1.38
CA ASP A 37 -5.57 -3.97 1.06
C ASP A 37 -5.25 -3.24 -0.25
N LEU A 38 -3.99 -2.84 -0.48
CA LEU A 38 -3.54 -2.24 -1.72
C LEU A 38 -3.69 -3.19 -2.91
N MET A 39 -3.42 -4.49 -2.73
CA MET A 39 -3.65 -5.47 -3.79
C MET A 39 -5.14 -5.63 -4.11
N ARG A 40 -6.04 -5.47 -3.12
CA ARG A 40 -7.49 -5.45 -3.38
C ARG A 40 -7.90 -4.24 -4.21
N TYR A 41 -7.32 -3.07 -3.96
CA TYR A 41 -7.61 -1.87 -4.75
C TYR A 41 -7.16 -1.99 -6.21
N LEU A 42 -6.04 -2.67 -6.46
CA LEU A 42 -5.54 -2.91 -7.81
C LEU A 42 -6.57 -3.60 -8.72
N ASP A 43 -7.31 -4.57 -8.19
CA ASP A 43 -8.33 -5.30 -8.96
C ASP A 43 -9.57 -4.43 -9.26
N THR A 44 -9.83 -3.40 -8.44
CA THR A 44 -10.98 -2.48 -8.58
C THR A 44 -10.57 -1.10 -9.09
N ASP A 45 -9.36 -0.93 -9.62
CA ASP A 45 -8.86 0.41 -9.96
C ASP A 45 -9.64 1.01 -11.15
N THR A 46 -10.03 2.28 -11.01
CA THR A 46 -10.66 3.10 -12.04
C THR A 46 -9.90 3.14 -13.36
N ILE A 47 -8.57 3.06 -13.36
CA ILE A 47 -7.79 3.06 -14.62
C ILE A 47 -8.00 1.79 -15.46
N CYS A 48 -8.42 0.70 -14.81
CA CYS A 48 -8.70 -0.59 -15.43
C CYS A 48 -10.13 -0.67 -15.99
N PHE A 49 -11.03 0.25 -15.63
CA PHE A 49 -12.42 0.28 -16.12
C PHE A 49 -12.64 1.58 -16.90
N GLN A 50 -12.55 1.47 -18.23
CA GLN A 50 -12.76 2.59 -19.14
C GLN A 50 -14.16 2.50 -19.77
N GLU A 51 -14.77 3.66 -19.95
CA GLU A 51 -16.08 3.77 -20.57
C GLU A 51 -15.90 4.18 -22.03
N SER A 52 -16.54 3.47 -22.97
CA SER A 52 -16.46 3.84 -24.39
C SER A 52 -17.35 5.04 -24.72
N LYS A 53 -18.32 5.35 -23.85
CA LYS A 53 -19.31 6.43 -24.04
C LYS A 53 -19.56 7.20 -22.75
N PRO A 54 -19.73 8.53 -22.82
CA PRO A 54 -19.71 9.40 -24.01
C PRO A 54 -18.30 9.60 -24.58
N ARG A 55 -18.18 9.85 -25.90
CA ARG A 55 -16.89 9.92 -26.62
C ARG A 55 -15.87 10.91 -25.99
N VAL A 56 -16.34 12.03 -25.48
CA VAL A 56 -15.49 13.04 -24.82
C VAL A 56 -14.83 12.46 -23.56
N LEU A 57 -15.57 11.67 -22.78
CA LEU A 57 -15.03 10.99 -21.60
C LEU A 57 -13.99 9.94 -22.01
N ALA A 58 -14.29 9.12 -23.03
CA ALA A 58 -13.36 8.10 -23.53
C ALA A 58 -12.04 8.71 -24.03
N GLU A 59 -12.11 9.85 -24.74
CA GLU A 59 -10.92 10.58 -25.19
C GLU A 59 -10.10 11.12 -24.01
N MET A 60 -10.75 11.71 -23.01
CA MET A 60 -10.08 12.20 -21.80
C MET A 60 -9.44 11.06 -20.99
N GLN A 61 -10.15 9.95 -20.79
CA GLN A 61 -9.63 8.76 -20.11
C GLN A 61 -8.39 8.24 -20.85
N LYS A 62 -8.45 8.13 -22.18
CA LYS A 62 -7.30 7.69 -22.97
C LYS A 62 -6.13 8.66 -22.89
N THR A 63 -6.36 9.96 -23.01
CA THR A 63 -5.29 10.98 -22.96
C THR A 63 -4.56 10.99 -21.62
N HIS A 64 -5.29 10.83 -20.50
CA HIS A 64 -4.70 10.93 -19.16
C HIS A 64 -4.26 9.57 -18.59
N TRP A 65 -4.96 8.48 -18.89
CA TRP A 65 -4.70 7.17 -18.29
C TRP A 65 -3.78 6.28 -19.15
N ALA A 66 -3.77 6.42 -20.47
CA ALA A 66 -2.85 5.64 -21.31
C ALA A 66 -1.36 5.88 -20.95
N PRO A 67 -0.89 7.12 -20.66
CA PRO A 67 0.48 7.35 -20.23
C PRO A 67 0.84 6.63 -18.93
N LEU A 68 -0.10 6.49 -17.99
CA LEU A 68 0.12 5.78 -16.73
C LEU A 68 0.29 4.27 -16.97
N LEU A 69 -0.52 3.70 -17.86
CA LEU A 69 -0.41 2.29 -18.25
C LEU A 69 0.92 1.99 -18.94
N VAL A 70 1.35 2.88 -19.85
CA VAL A 70 2.65 2.78 -20.53
C VAL A 70 3.79 2.91 -19.52
N TRP A 71 3.73 3.89 -18.62
CA TRP A 71 4.74 4.05 -17.58
C TRP A 71 4.86 2.81 -16.68
N LEU A 72 3.74 2.21 -16.29
CA LEU A 72 3.74 1.00 -15.47
C LEU A 72 4.40 -0.19 -16.22
N GLN A 73 4.17 -0.27 -17.53
CA GLN A 73 4.78 -1.26 -18.39
C GLN A 73 6.30 -1.02 -18.54
N GLU A 74 6.73 0.21 -18.77
CA GLU A 74 8.14 0.56 -18.99
C GLU A 74 8.97 0.49 -17.70
N ALA A 75 8.45 1.03 -16.60
CA ALA A 75 9.18 1.12 -15.34
C ALA A 75 9.23 -0.22 -14.60
N TYR A 76 8.18 -1.04 -14.68
CA TYR A 76 8.02 -2.23 -13.85
C TYR A 76 7.71 -3.51 -14.64
N GLY A 77 7.53 -3.44 -15.96
CA GLY A 77 7.19 -4.61 -16.78
C GLY A 77 5.82 -5.20 -16.44
N ILE A 78 4.91 -4.38 -15.93
CA ILE A 78 3.57 -4.78 -15.52
C ILE A 78 2.57 -4.38 -16.60
N HIS A 79 1.77 -5.36 -17.04
CA HIS A 79 0.68 -5.11 -17.96
C HIS A 79 -0.64 -5.19 -17.19
N LEU A 80 -1.37 -4.08 -17.16
CA LEU A 80 -2.73 -4.05 -16.63
C LEU A 80 -3.72 -4.32 -17.77
N ARG A 81 -4.72 -5.15 -17.48
CA ARG A 81 -5.85 -5.36 -18.38
C ARG A 81 -6.87 -4.24 -18.15
N VAL A 82 -7.13 -3.48 -19.20
CA VAL A 82 -8.20 -2.50 -19.25
C VAL A 82 -9.44 -3.18 -19.83
N HIS A 83 -10.57 -2.98 -19.17
CA HIS A 83 -11.88 -3.42 -19.60
C HIS A 83 -12.67 -2.22 -20.11
N GLU A 84 -13.14 -2.31 -21.35
CA GLU A 84 -14.03 -1.32 -21.97
C GLU A 84 -15.47 -1.82 -21.89
N ASP A 85 -16.41 -0.97 -21.47
CA ASP A 85 -17.87 -1.23 -21.40
C ASP A 85 -18.28 -2.52 -20.66
N SER A 86 -17.44 -2.98 -19.75
CA SER A 86 -17.65 -4.25 -19.06
C SER A 86 -17.54 -4.06 -17.55
N ILE A 87 -18.67 -4.29 -16.86
CA ILE A 87 -18.76 -4.39 -15.40
C ILE A 87 -18.15 -5.74 -14.92
N VAL A 88 -17.63 -6.56 -15.85
CA VAL A 88 -17.05 -7.85 -15.51
C VAL A 88 -15.77 -7.62 -14.71
N TYR A 89 -15.92 -7.78 -13.39
CA TYR A 89 -14.84 -7.82 -12.44
C TYR A 89 -13.89 -8.97 -12.82
N SER A 90 -12.79 -8.62 -13.45
CA SER A 90 -11.76 -9.55 -13.86
C SER A 90 -10.50 -9.21 -13.09
N LYS A 91 -10.02 -10.18 -12.31
CA LYS A 91 -8.79 -10.00 -11.54
C LYS A 91 -7.62 -9.75 -12.50
N GLN A 92 -6.74 -8.85 -12.11
CA GLN A 92 -5.48 -8.67 -12.82
C GLN A 92 -4.68 -9.97 -12.81
N SER A 93 -3.74 -10.13 -13.75
CA SER A 93 -2.99 -11.38 -13.85
C SER A 93 -2.29 -11.71 -12.51
N PRO A 94 -2.20 -12.98 -12.10
CA PRO A 94 -1.53 -13.35 -10.86
C PRO A 94 -0.04 -12.96 -10.88
N GLU A 95 0.55 -12.87 -12.07
CA GLU A 95 1.92 -12.38 -12.29
C GLU A 95 2.03 -10.88 -11.96
N THR A 96 1.07 -10.07 -12.42
CA THR A 96 0.95 -8.64 -12.11
C THR A 96 0.83 -8.41 -10.60
N HIS A 97 -0.05 -9.17 -9.95
CA HIS A 97 -0.21 -9.14 -8.48
C HIS A 97 1.09 -9.48 -7.75
N SER A 98 1.77 -10.54 -8.18
CA SER A 98 3.01 -10.98 -7.54
C SER A 98 4.13 -9.95 -7.68
N LYS A 99 4.27 -9.34 -8.87
CA LYS A 99 5.25 -8.29 -9.12
C LYS A 99 4.96 -7.02 -8.30
N LEU A 100 3.71 -6.57 -8.29
CA LEU A 100 3.32 -5.39 -7.50
C LEU A 100 3.48 -5.63 -6.01
N ARG A 101 3.06 -6.79 -5.51
CA ARG A 101 3.26 -7.16 -4.11
C ARG A 101 4.74 -7.14 -3.72
N ALA A 102 5.62 -7.67 -4.57
CA ALA A 102 7.06 -7.68 -4.34
C ALA A 102 7.67 -6.26 -4.36
N LEU A 103 7.13 -5.34 -5.18
CA LEU A 103 7.54 -3.94 -5.19
C LEU A 103 7.04 -3.21 -3.94
N VAL A 104 5.75 -3.34 -3.62
CA VAL A 104 5.10 -2.68 -2.48
C VAL A 104 5.72 -3.14 -1.15
N ALA A 105 6.09 -4.42 -1.03
CA ALA A 105 6.76 -4.96 0.15
C ALA A 105 8.16 -4.34 0.42
N GLN A 106 8.78 -3.69 -0.57
CA GLN A 106 10.06 -2.99 -0.39
C GLN A 106 9.89 -1.59 0.18
N PHE A 107 8.67 -1.03 0.22
CA PHE A 107 8.44 0.31 0.72
C PHE A 107 8.47 0.36 2.26
N ASP A 108 8.98 1.47 2.78
CA ASP A 108 9.01 1.77 4.21
C ASP A 108 7.58 1.91 4.75
N PRO A 109 7.29 1.51 6.01
CA PRO A 109 5.95 1.66 6.61
C PRO A 109 5.44 3.10 6.54
N LEU A 110 6.32 4.09 6.63
CA LEU A 110 5.95 5.50 6.53
C LEU A 110 5.56 5.92 5.10
N LYS A 111 5.96 5.15 4.07
CA LYS A 111 5.53 5.36 2.68
C LYS A 111 4.22 4.64 2.36
N LEU A 112 3.77 3.74 3.24
CA LEU A 112 2.54 2.95 3.09
C LEU A 112 1.40 3.47 3.99
N ALA A 113 1.68 4.40 4.91
CA ALA A 113 0.72 5.04 5.82
C ALA A 113 0.15 6.32 5.22
#